data_AF-A0A1M4MPA4-F1
#
_entry.id   AF-A0A1M4MPA4-F1
#
_cell.length_a   1.000
_cell.length_b   1.000
_cell.length_c   1.000
_cell.angle_alpha   90.00
_cell.angle_beta   90.00
_cell.angle_gamma   90.00
#
_symmetry.space_group_name_H-M   'P 1'
#
loop_
_entity.id
_entity.type
_entity.pdbx_description
1 polymer ?
#
loop_
_entity_poly.entity_id
_entity_poly.type
_entity_poly.pdbx_seq_one_letter_code
_entity_poly.pdbx_strand_id
1 'polypeptide(L)' 'MTPEFILGCIILIIGVIAAGFPREKTYLSRLINLEIPAFGLLLIMLAYDEMLALLTFIGVTAISTFVLVRAIERREAAE' A
#
# COMPACT_ATOMS: atom_id res chain seq x y z
N MET A 1 11.72 -20.81 5.05
CA MET A 1 10.98 -19.65 4.48
C MET A 1 9.52 -20.02 4.46
N THR A 2 8.67 -19.28 5.16
CA THR A 2 7.23 -19.53 5.11
C THR A 2 6.65 -19.02 3.78
N PRO A 3 5.55 -19.60 3.27
CA PRO A 3 4.96 -19.18 1.99
C PRO A 3 4.56 -17.70 1.96
N GLU A 4 4.12 -17.16 3.09
CA GLU A 4 3.68 -15.78 3.26
C GLU A 4 4.84 -14.80 3.07
N PHE A 5 6.03 -15.15 3.58
CA PHE A 5 7.22 -14.33 3.42
C PHE A 5 7.63 -14.20 1.95
N ILE A 6 7.65 -15.32 1.22
CA ILE A 6 8.03 -15.35 -0.21
C ILE A 6 7.00 -14.55 -1.03
N LEU A 7 5.72 -14.78 -0.79
CA LEU A 7 4.63 -14.11 -1.49
C LEU A 7 4.61 -12.60 -1.18
N GLY A 8 4.86 -12.23 0.08
CA GLY A 8 5.01 -10.85 0.52
C GLY A 8 6.17 -10.13 -0.18
N CYS A 9 7.33 -10.78 -0.29
CA CYS A 9 8.48 -10.22 -1.02
C CYS A 9 8.16 -10.00 -2.51
N ILE A 10 7.52 -10.97 -3.17
CA ILE A 10 7.14 -10.86 -4.59
C ILE A 10 6.17 -9.69 -4.79
N ILE A 11 5.11 -9.61 -3.98
CA ILE A 11 4.12 -8.55 -4.07
C ILE A 11 4.74 -7.18 -3.79
N LEU A 12 5.62 -7.10 -2.78
CA LEU A 12 6.30 -5.86 -2.43
C LEU A 12 7.16 -5.34 -3.58
N ILE A 13 7.97 -6.21 -4.21
CA ILE A 13 8.81 -5.83 -5.35
C ILE A 13 7.95 -5.38 -6.54
N ILE A 14 6.91 -6.14 -6.90
CA ILE A 14 6.01 -5.79 -8.01
C ILE A 14 5.28 -4.48 -7.73
N GLY A 15 4.78 -4.31 -6.50
CA GLY A 15 4.06 -3.13 -6.05
C GLY A 15 4.93 -1.86 -6.09
N VAL A 16 6.18 -1.95 -5.64
CA VAL A 16 7.13 -0.83 -5.70
C VAL A 16 7.42 -0.43 -7.15
N ILE A 17 7.62 -1.40 -8.05
CA ILE A 17 7.81 -1.13 -9.48
C ILE A 17 6.56 -0.47 -10.06
N ALA A 18 5.37 -1.01 -9.75
CA ALA A 18 4.10 -0.46 -10.23
C ALA A 18 3.83 0.96 -9.72
N ALA A 19 4.21 1.27 -8.48
CA ALA A 19 4.03 2.58 -7.86
C ALA A 19 5.08 3.61 -8.32
N GLY A 20 6.34 3.19 -8.49
CA GLY A 20 7.47 4.06 -8.80
C GLY A 20 7.55 4.50 -10.26
N PHE A 21 7.06 3.70 -11.21
CA PHE A 21 7.16 4.07 -12.63
C PHE A 21 6.11 5.13 -13.02
N PRO A 22 6.53 6.27 -13.58
CA PRO A 22 5.66 7.36 -13.99
C PRO A 22 4.92 6.97 -15.28
N ARG A 23 3.79 6.30 -15.09
CA ARG A 23 2.78 6.11 -16.13
C ARG A 23 1.68 7.15 -15.91
N GLU A 24 1.04 7.64 -16.96
CA GLU A 24 -0.13 8.53 -16.83
C GLU A 24 -1.19 7.83 -15.97
N LYS A 25 -1.29 8.24 -14.72
CA LYS A 25 -2.17 7.67 -13.72
C LYS A 25 -2.90 8.82 -13.07
N THR A 26 -4.22 8.74 -13.03
CA THR A 26 -5.03 9.59 -12.17
C THR A 26 -4.55 9.47 -10.73
N TYR A 27 -4.80 10.49 -9.91
CA TYR A 27 -4.41 10.46 -8.49
C TYR A 27 -4.95 9.22 -7.77
N LEU A 28 -6.19 8.81 -8.09
CA LEU A 28 -6.79 7.58 -7.58
C LEU A 28 -5.99 6.33 -8.00
N SER A 29 -5.62 6.22 -9.28
CA SER A 29 -4.84 5.07 -9.76
C SER A 29 -3.46 5.01 -9.10
N ARG A 30 -2.85 6.16 -8.80
CA ARG A 30 -1.59 6.23 -8.04
C ARG A 30 -1.74 5.73 -6.61
N LEU A 31 -2.84 6.11 -5.93
CA LEU A 31 -3.15 5.63 -4.59
C LEU A 31 -3.32 4.11 -4.57
N ILE A 32 -4.11 3.55 -5.49
CA ILE A 32 -4.32 2.09 -5.58
C ILE A 32 -3.00 1.35 -5.77
N ASN A 33 -2.10 1.87 -6.61
CA ASN A 33 -0.78 1.25 -6.81
C ASN A 33 0.11 1.32 -5.57
N LEU A 34 -0.12 2.29 -4.68
CA LEU A 34 0.63 2.45 -3.44
C LEU A 34 0.16 1.48 -2.35
N GLU A 35 -1.09 1.01 -2.42
CA GLU A 35 -1.61 -0.04 -1.54
C GLU A 35 -1.06 -1.43 -1.87
N ILE A 36 -0.71 -1.72 -3.13
CA ILE A 36 -0.13 -3.01 -3.55
C ILE A 36 1.14 -3.37 -2.76
N PRO A 37 2.19 -2.51 -2.67
CA PRO A 37 3.35 -2.82 -1.84
C PRO A 37 3.02 -2.84 -0.34
N ALA A 38 2.01 -2.11 0.12
CA ALA A 38 1.56 -2.17 1.51
C ALA A 38 1.02 -3.57 1.89
N PHE A 39 0.27 -4.23 0.99
CA PHE A 39 -0.13 -5.62 1.17
C PHE A 39 1.05 -6.60 1.19
N GLY A 40 2.09 -6.35 0.40
CA GLY A 40 3.32 -7.15 0.45
C GLY A 40 4.02 -7.05 1.82
N LEU A 41 4.07 -5.85 2.38
CA LEU A 41 4.62 -5.58 3.70
C LEU A 41 3.82 -6.26 4.82
N LEU A 42 2.49 -6.26 4.72
CA LEU A 42 1.61 -6.98 5.65
C LEU A 42 1.93 -8.47 5.73
N LEU A 43 2.11 -9.13 4.58
CA LEU A 43 2.42 -10.56 4.53
C LEU A 43 3.79 -10.88 5.11
N ILE A 44 4.77 -9.99 4.92
CA ILE A 44 6.09 -10.12 5.54
C ILE A 44 5.97 -10.02 7.05
N MET A 45 5.26 -9.01 7.56
CA MET A 45 5.06 -8.83 9.01
C MET A 45 4.29 -9.99 9.64
N LEU A 46 3.34 -10.58 8.91
CA LEU A 46 2.61 -11.78 9.31
C LEU A 46 3.53 -13.00 9.45
N ALA A 47 4.52 -13.14 8.57
CA ALA A 47 5.49 -14.24 8.65
C ALA A 47 6.40 -14.16 9.91
N TYR A 48 6.53 -12.99 10.53
CA TYR A 48 7.32 -12.78 11.75
C TYR A 48 6.48 -12.80 13.05
N ASP A 49 5.16 -13.01 12.96
CA ASP A 49 4.23 -12.99 14.11
C ASP A 49 4.27 -11.67 14.92
N GLU A 50 4.63 -10.57 14.25
CA GLU A 50 4.74 -9.23 14.84
C GLU A 50 3.37 -8.54 14.90
N MET A 51 2.48 -9.05 15.75
CA MET A 51 1.07 -8.62 15.85
C MET A 51 0.90 -7.11 16.13
N LEU A 52 1.74 -6.52 16.98
CA LEU A 52 1.68 -5.08 17.28
C LEU A 52 2.05 -4.23 16.06
N ALA A 53 3.05 -4.70 15.30
CA ALA A 53 3.48 -4.04 14.09
C ALA A 53 2.41 -4.16 12.99
N LEU A 54 1.79 -5.33 12.83
CA LEU A 54 0.67 -5.55 11.91
C LEU A 54 -0.51 -4.63 12.20
N LEU A 55 -1.00 -4.59 13.44
CA LEU A 55 -2.15 -3.77 13.81
C LEU A 55 -1.88 -2.29 13.58
N THR A 56 -0.68 -1.82 13.92
CA THR A 56 -0.27 -0.43 13.69
C THR A 56 -0.21 -0.12 12.21
N PHE A 57 0.38 -1.02 11.41
CA PHE A 57 0.50 -0.84 9.97
C PHE A 57 -0.88 -0.78 9.29
N ILE A 58 -1.79 -1.70 9.62
CA ILE A 58 -3.16 -1.70 9.11
C ILE A 58 -3.89 -0.41 9.48
N GLY A 59 -3.82 -0.01 10.77
CA GLY A 59 -4.49 1.20 11.25
C GLY A 59 -3.99 2.47 10.57
N VAL A 60 -2.67 2.65 10.50
CA VAL A 60 -2.06 3.82 9.86
C VAL A 60 -2.33 3.84 8.35
N THR A 61 -2.26 2.69 7.68
CA THR A 61 -2.53 2.59 6.24
C THR A 61 -3.99 2.95 5.95
N ALA A 62 -4.94 2.39 6.70
CA ALA A 62 -6.37 2.69 6.51
C ALA A 62 -6.68 4.19 6.71
N ILE A 63 -6.13 4.80 7.77
CA ILE A 63 -6.29 6.25 8.02
C ILE A 63 -5.64 7.06 6.90
N SER A 64 -4.43 6.69 6.47
CA SER A 64 -3.70 7.40 5.41
C SER A 64 -4.47 7.34 4.09
N THR A 65 -4.97 6.17 3.70
CA THR A 65 -5.77 5.97 2.49
C THR A 65 -7.04 6.82 2.54
N PHE A 66 -7.76 6.84 3.67
CA PHE A 66 -8.93 7.71 3.83
C PHE A 66 -8.60 9.20 3.67
N VAL A 67 -7.52 9.67 4.30
CA VAL A 67 -7.08 11.07 4.19
C VAL A 67 -6.68 11.41 2.76
N LEU A 68 -5.95 10.51 2.08
CA LEU A 68 -5.51 10.70 0.70
C LEU A 68 -6.69 10.75 -0.28
N VAL A 69 -7.66 9.83 -0.17
CA VAL A 69 -8.88 9.89 -1.00
C VAL A 69 -9.58 11.23 -0.84
N ARG A 70 -9.81 11.67 0.42
CA ARG A 70 -10.45 12.96 0.69
C ARG A 70 -9.66 14.15 0.16
N ALA A 71 -8.33 14.08 0.18
CA ALA A 71 -7.47 15.12 -0.38
C ALA A 71 -7.55 15.16 -1.93
N ILE A 72 -7.65 13.99 -2.57
CA ILE A 72 -7.81 13.85 -4.02
C ILE A 72 -9.15 14.42 -4.48
N GLU A 73 -10.25 14.04 -3.83
CA GLU A 73 -11.59 14.58 -4.17
C GLU A 73 -11.64 16.11 -4.08
N ARG A 74 -10.98 16.69 -3.07
CA ARG A 74 -10.89 18.16 -2.92
C ARG A 74 -10.04 18.83 -3.99
N ARG A 75 -9.00 18.16 -4.48
CA ARG A 75 -8.16 18.65 -5.58
C ARG A 75 -8.94 18.64 -6.89
N GLU A 76 -9.61 17.52 -7.18
CA GLU A 76 -10.43 17.36 -8.39
C GLU A 76 -11.63 18.33 -8.42
N ALA A 77 -12.21 18.67 -7.27
CA ALA A 77 -13.29 19.66 -7.18
C ALA A 77 -12.84 21.13 -7.30
N ALA A 78 -11.54 21.40 -7.23
CA ALA A 78 -10.97 22.76 -7.30
C ALA A 78 -10.37 23.10 -8.68
N GLU A 79 -10.21 22.09 -9.55
CA GLU A 79 -9.88 22.24 -10.98
C GLU A 79 -11.16 22.40 -11.83
#